data_AF-A0A0Q8E9H6-F1
#
_entry.id   AF-A0A0Q8E9H6-F1
#
_cell.length_a   1.000
_cell.length_b   1.000
_cell.length_c   1.000
_cell.angle_alpha   90.00
_cell.angle_beta   90.00
_cell.angle_gamma   90.00
#
_symmetry.space_group_name_H-M   'P 1'
#
loop_
_entity.id
_entity.type
_entity.pdbx_description
1 polymer ?
#
loop_
_entity_poly.entity_id
_entity_poly.type
_entity_poly.pdbx_seq_one_letter_code
_entity_poly.pdbx_strand_id
1 'polypeptide(L)'
;MSGDGRESEGGEEEVRGARRIPGPRGAADDLDLESVPLPPLPPPGSAAPAGSVPEQSLPEQSVPEPPEAPEALMTSVPDLPHRVLKALLGAWALSACSAEETAAVEEHLTSCAPCADEALRLRDAVGLLHTDGSLDLDPTLRSRVMDGCLGRRPARIPVPEWAAPYDAETARLDALLRDIGDSEWHAPVRLQWFEEEREVSRRTTVAGVIGHLMAVDGLLSAALGLDDPLGGGEAPLDPTERTERYWSSTHRPPTRAVREPWRAQSHELIRTASFAGRNVAEASVSYGAFALPLQDALLDRAFECWVHGGDIADAVDYPYEAPSAAHLHRMIDLAARLLPAAVAGRRRSGLAGPAKDLVTAGAPGRSVHLEIEGHGGGDWYIALDSPAAVGSPERAVAQVALDGVEFCRLAAGHISPVEAAAGQEGDREAIRDVLFAAASLSRL
;
A
#
# COMPACT_ATOMS: atom_id res chain seq x y z
N MET A 1 -48.51 38.37 26.48
CA MET A 1 -47.13 38.89 26.31
C MET A 1 -46.26 37.64 26.20
N SER A 2 -46.03 37.10 25.00
CA SER A 2 -45.07 37.57 23.97
C SER A 2 -43.63 37.42 24.49
N GLY A 3 -42.66 36.77 23.85
CA GLY A 3 -42.53 36.04 22.56
C GLY A 3 -41.57 34.85 22.78
N ASP A 4 -41.60 33.79 21.97
CA ASP A 4 -41.03 33.63 20.62
C ASP A 4 -39.49 33.72 20.55
N GLY A 5 -38.89 32.70 19.96
CA GLY A 5 -37.45 32.47 19.90
C GLY A 5 -37.10 31.06 19.42
N ARG A 6 -37.58 30.72 18.21
CA ARG A 6 -37.03 29.63 17.39
C ARG A 6 -35.76 30.13 16.69
N GLU A 7 -34.65 29.44 16.86
CA GLU A 7 -33.47 29.46 15.97
C GLU A 7 -33.15 27.98 15.67
N SER A 8 -33.66 27.46 14.56
CA SER A 8 -32.98 27.24 13.28
C SER A 8 -31.87 26.18 13.34
N GLU A 9 -32.24 24.96 12.94
CA GLU A 9 -31.34 23.98 12.34
C GLU A 9 -30.64 24.59 11.10
N GLY A 10 -29.40 24.16 10.83
CA GLY A 10 -28.74 24.39 9.55
C GLY A 10 -27.25 24.70 9.73
N GLY A 11 -26.39 23.69 9.69
CA GLY A 11 -24.95 23.94 9.59
C GLY A 11 -23.97 22.81 9.88
N GLU A 12 -24.40 21.57 10.20
CA GLU A 12 -23.45 20.50 10.55
C GLU A 12 -23.42 19.31 9.58
N GLU A 13 -24.20 19.34 8.50
CA GLU A 13 -24.29 18.22 7.55
C GLU A 13 -23.30 18.31 6.37
N GLU A 14 -22.52 19.39 6.24
CA GLU A 14 -21.71 19.67 5.04
C GLU A 14 -20.20 19.35 5.16
N VAL A 15 -19.76 18.64 6.21
CA VAL A 15 -18.34 18.24 6.38
C VAL A 15 -18.19 16.74 6.63
N ARG A 16 -18.99 15.90 5.95
CA ARG A 16 -18.89 14.42 6.01
C ARG A 16 -18.04 13.78 4.91
N GLY A 17 -17.23 14.55 4.20
CA GLY A 17 -16.40 14.04 3.08
C GLY A 17 -15.04 14.72 2.91
N ALA A 18 -14.62 15.58 3.84
CA ALA A 18 -13.30 16.20 3.76
C ALA A 18 -12.22 15.20 4.21
N ARG A 19 -11.19 14.96 3.38
CA ARG A 19 -10.01 14.17 3.75
C ARG A 19 -9.43 14.74 5.05
N ARG A 20 -9.35 13.91 6.11
CA ARG A 20 -8.73 14.27 7.39
C ARG A 20 -7.27 14.67 7.13
N ILE A 21 -6.95 15.95 7.30
CA ILE A 21 -5.56 16.42 7.32
C ILE A 21 -5.03 16.10 8.73
N PRO A 22 -3.98 15.28 8.88
CA PRO A 22 -3.39 15.02 10.19
C PRO A 22 -3.01 16.33 10.87
N GLY A 23 -3.26 16.43 12.18
CA GLY A 23 -2.81 17.56 12.98
C GLY A 23 -1.29 17.75 12.86
N PRO A 24 -0.78 18.99 13.00
CA PRO A 24 0.64 19.27 12.86
C PRO A 24 1.46 18.38 13.81
N ARG A 25 2.45 17.67 13.26
CA ARG A 25 3.45 16.97 14.08
C ARG A 25 4.19 18.00 14.92
N GLY A 26 4.56 17.63 16.15
CA GLY A 26 5.49 18.42 16.96
C GLY A 26 6.74 18.76 16.15
N ALA A 27 7.28 19.96 16.34
CA ALA A 27 8.42 20.43 15.57
C ALA A 27 9.63 19.51 15.83
N ALA A 28 10.55 19.40 14.87
CA ALA A 28 11.79 18.64 15.08
C ALA A 28 12.61 19.16 16.28
N ASP A 29 12.32 20.39 16.72
CA ASP A 29 12.92 21.06 17.88
C ASP A 29 12.37 20.56 19.23
N ASP A 30 11.28 19.77 19.25
CA ASP A 30 10.73 19.13 20.45
C ASP A 30 11.46 17.80 20.78
N LEU A 31 12.40 17.39 19.93
CA LEU A 31 13.31 16.27 20.20
C LEU A 31 14.53 16.82 20.94
N ASP A 32 14.81 16.31 22.14
CA ASP A 32 16.03 16.59 22.88
C ASP A 32 17.24 15.91 22.18
N LEU A 33 17.69 16.52 21.10
CA LEU A 33 18.80 16.06 20.26
C LEU A 33 20.14 16.05 21.00
N GLU A 34 20.24 16.72 22.16
CA GLU A 34 21.44 16.66 23.01
C GLU A 34 21.57 15.33 23.76
N SER A 35 20.47 14.59 23.93
CA SER A 35 20.45 13.27 24.58
C SER A 35 20.85 12.10 23.67
N VAL A 36 21.00 12.35 22.36
CA VAL A 36 21.29 11.32 21.34
C VAL A 36 22.80 11.27 21.08
N PRO A 37 23.51 10.16 21.39
CA PRO A 37 24.93 10.05 21.10
C PRO A 37 25.18 10.05 19.59
N LEU A 38 25.88 11.08 19.09
CA LEU A 38 26.28 11.16 17.68
C LEU A 38 27.31 10.08 17.36
N PRO A 39 27.14 9.31 16.27
CA PRO A 39 28.14 8.37 15.81
C PRO A 39 29.39 9.12 15.31
N PRO A 40 30.61 8.56 15.50
CA PRO A 40 31.83 9.18 15.01
C PRO A 40 31.83 9.26 13.48
N LEU A 41 32.07 10.46 12.96
CA LEU A 41 32.19 10.72 11.53
C LEU A 41 33.43 10.01 10.95
N PRO A 42 33.32 9.36 9.78
CA PRO A 42 34.48 8.84 9.08
C PRO A 42 35.38 9.99 8.57
N PRO A 43 36.69 9.76 8.41
CA PRO A 43 37.61 10.77 7.88
C PRO A 43 37.23 11.16 6.44
N PRO A 44 37.47 12.41 6.02
CA PRO A 44 37.12 12.88 4.68
C PRO A 44 37.92 12.10 3.63
N GLY A 45 37.20 11.28 2.85
CA GLY A 45 37.74 10.54 1.71
C GLY A 45 37.95 11.46 0.49
N SER A 46 39.03 11.20 -0.25
CA SER A 46 39.42 11.92 -1.46
C SER A 46 38.37 11.87 -2.56
N ALA A 47 38.22 12.98 -3.28
CA ALA A 47 37.34 13.19 -4.42
C ALA A 47 37.31 12.01 -5.41
N ALA A 48 36.11 11.54 -5.72
CA ALA A 48 35.80 10.69 -6.88
C ALA A 48 35.08 11.54 -7.95
N PRO A 49 35.17 11.16 -9.23
CA PRO A 49 35.03 12.09 -10.36
C PRO A 49 33.57 12.40 -10.71
N ALA A 50 33.38 13.56 -11.34
CA ALA A 50 32.09 14.04 -11.85
C ALA A 50 31.52 13.08 -12.90
N GLY A 51 30.40 12.45 -12.57
CA GLY A 51 29.56 11.74 -13.53
C GLY A 51 28.64 12.72 -14.25
N SER A 52 28.74 12.75 -15.57
CA SER A 52 27.91 13.51 -16.50
C SER A 52 26.43 13.10 -16.42
N VAL A 53 25.54 14.10 -16.35
CA VAL A 53 24.08 13.95 -16.44
C VAL A 53 23.68 14.02 -17.92
N PRO A 54 22.79 13.15 -18.44
CA PRO A 54 22.31 13.27 -19.82
C PRO A 54 21.23 14.36 -19.95
N GLU A 55 21.36 15.20 -20.98
CA GLU A 55 20.36 16.21 -21.39
C GLU A 55 19.03 15.55 -21.80
N GLN A 56 17.92 16.12 -21.32
CA GLN A 56 16.57 15.81 -21.78
C GLN A 56 16.13 16.87 -22.79
N SER A 57 15.78 16.41 -23.99
CA SER A 57 15.23 17.20 -25.09
C SER A 57 13.79 17.65 -24.79
N LEU A 58 13.52 18.96 -24.84
CA LEU A 58 12.17 19.52 -24.81
C LEU A 58 11.58 19.55 -26.25
N PRO A 59 10.27 19.29 -26.45
CA PRO A 59 9.64 19.36 -27.76
C PRO A 59 9.33 20.81 -28.17
N GLU A 60 9.57 21.11 -29.45
CA GLU A 60 9.28 22.38 -30.13
C GLU A 60 7.82 22.82 -29.98
N GLN A 61 7.62 24.02 -29.44
CA GLN A 61 6.36 24.75 -29.55
C GLN A 61 6.45 25.76 -30.70
N SER A 62 5.48 25.66 -31.60
CA SER A 62 5.28 26.49 -32.78
C SER A 62 4.99 27.96 -32.41
N VAL A 63 5.86 28.85 -32.89
CA VAL A 63 5.77 30.31 -32.79
C VAL A 63 4.66 30.84 -33.72
N PRO A 64 3.76 31.74 -33.27
CA PRO A 64 2.94 32.53 -34.18
C PRO A 64 3.69 33.78 -34.65
N GLU A 65 3.55 34.04 -35.94
CA GLU A 65 4.16 35.08 -36.77
C GLU A 65 3.93 36.52 -36.24
N PRO A 66 4.95 37.40 -36.19
CA PRO A 66 4.78 38.81 -35.85
C PRO A 66 4.32 39.63 -37.07
N PRO A 67 3.58 40.74 -36.87
CA PRO A 67 3.19 41.62 -37.97
C PRO A 67 4.37 42.45 -38.50
N GLU A 68 4.32 42.75 -39.79
CA GLU A 68 5.35 43.43 -40.60
C GLU A 68 5.87 44.74 -39.96
N ALA A 69 7.20 44.83 -39.86
CA ALA A 69 7.92 46.03 -39.45
C ALA A 69 8.04 47.04 -40.61
N PRO A 70 8.01 48.36 -40.34
CA PRO A 70 8.38 49.38 -41.31
C PRO A 70 9.89 49.35 -41.59
N GLU A 71 10.25 49.77 -42.81
CA GLU A 71 11.60 49.77 -43.38
C GLU A 71 12.71 50.26 -42.44
N ALA A 72 13.81 49.50 -42.46
CA ALA A 72 15.02 49.69 -41.69
C ALA A 72 15.60 51.11 -41.81
N LEU A 73 15.59 51.84 -40.70
CA LEU A 73 16.68 52.77 -40.40
C LEU A 73 17.84 51.90 -39.91
N MET A 74 18.95 51.89 -40.66
CA MET A 74 20.20 51.29 -40.19
C MET A 74 20.68 52.08 -38.98
N THR A 75 20.21 51.70 -37.79
CA THR A 75 20.77 52.16 -36.53
C THR A 75 22.10 51.44 -36.39
N SER A 76 23.19 52.16 -36.65
CA SER A 76 24.55 51.67 -36.39
C SER A 76 24.61 51.10 -34.98
N VAL A 77 25.03 49.84 -34.84
CA VAL A 77 25.35 49.26 -33.53
C VAL A 77 26.34 50.23 -32.87
N PRO A 78 26.01 50.78 -31.68
CA PRO A 78 26.90 51.73 -31.05
C PRO A 78 28.23 51.02 -30.75
N ASP A 79 29.33 51.59 -31.23
CA ASP A 79 30.69 51.11 -30.93
C ASP A 79 31.00 51.43 -29.47
N LEU A 80 30.50 50.57 -28.58
CA LEU A 80 30.66 50.70 -27.14
C LEU A 80 31.99 50.09 -26.74
N PRO A 81 32.79 50.77 -25.89
CA PRO A 81 34.03 50.19 -25.41
C PRO A 81 33.75 48.92 -24.61
N HIS A 82 34.63 47.92 -24.76
CA HIS A 82 34.53 46.62 -24.08
C HIS A 82 34.16 46.70 -22.59
N ARG A 83 34.66 47.71 -21.86
CA ARG A 83 34.33 47.92 -20.44
C ARG A 83 32.85 48.17 -20.19
N VAL A 84 32.18 48.88 -21.10
CA VAL A 84 30.74 49.17 -21.03
C VAL A 84 29.95 47.92 -21.37
N LEU A 85 30.32 47.20 -22.43
CA LEU A 85 29.69 45.93 -22.82
C LEU A 85 29.80 44.86 -21.71
N LYS A 86 30.96 44.76 -21.07
CA LYS A 86 31.15 43.89 -19.91
C LYS A 86 30.26 44.28 -18.72
N ALA A 87 30.03 45.57 -18.49
CA ALA A 87 29.15 46.04 -17.43
C ALA A 87 27.67 45.76 -17.72
N LEU A 88 27.28 45.68 -19.00
CA LEU A 88 25.91 45.37 -19.44
C LEU A 88 25.54 43.88 -19.32
N LEU A 89 26.50 42.96 -19.16
CA LEU A 89 26.25 41.51 -19.11
C LEU A 89 25.20 41.10 -18.06
N GLY A 90 25.21 41.75 -16.88
CA GLY A 90 24.22 41.47 -15.84
C GLY A 90 22.81 41.94 -16.20
N ALA A 91 22.68 43.11 -16.80
CA ALA A 91 21.40 43.63 -17.29
C ALA A 91 20.88 42.81 -18.48
N TRP A 92 21.78 42.40 -19.37
CA TRP A 92 21.46 41.53 -20.50
C TRP A 92 20.98 40.15 -20.04
N ALA A 93 21.64 39.53 -19.04
CA ALA A 93 21.21 38.25 -18.46
C ALA A 93 19.80 38.30 -17.84
N LEU A 94 19.39 39.48 -17.33
CA LEU A 94 18.06 39.74 -16.79
C LEU A 94 17.04 40.21 -17.85
N SER A 95 17.42 40.25 -19.13
CA SER A 95 16.60 40.82 -20.21
C SER A 95 16.16 42.28 -19.96
N ALA A 96 17.02 43.07 -19.30
CA ALA A 96 16.76 44.45 -18.89
C ALA A 96 17.50 45.51 -19.75
N CYS A 97 18.21 45.08 -20.80
CA CYS A 97 18.84 45.97 -21.77
C CYS A 97 17.85 46.49 -22.81
N SER A 98 18.09 47.69 -23.35
CA SER A 98 17.40 48.16 -24.56
C SER A 98 17.75 47.29 -25.78
N ALA A 99 16.98 47.39 -26.86
CA ALA A 99 17.23 46.62 -28.09
C ALA A 99 18.63 46.90 -28.70
N GLU A 100 19.07 48.16 -28.67
CA GLU A 100 20.38 48.58 -29.18
C GLU A 100 21.53 48.02 -28.32
N GLU A 101 21.38 48.03 -27.00
CA GLU A 101 22.36 47.45 -26.07
C GLU A 101 22.42 45.93 -26.17
N THR A 102 21.27 45.27 -26.33
CA THR A 102 21.20 43.81 -26.53
C THR A 102 21.95 43.40 -27.80
N ALA A 103 21.70 44.09 -28.92
CA ALA A 103 22.42 43.81 -30.17
C ALA A 103 23.94 44.03 -30.03
N ALA A 104 24.36 45.12 -29.36
CA ALA A 104 25.78 45.40 -29.13
C ALA A 104 26.45 44.36 -28.20
N VAL A 105 25.74 43.89 -27.17
CA VAL A 105 26.24 42.81 -26.29
C VAL A 105 26.32 41.49 -27.06
N GLU A 106 25.28 41.10 -27.81
CA GLU A 106 25.27 39.84 -28.56
C GLU A 106 26.40 39.79 -29.61
N GLU A 107 26.61 40.86 -30.36
CA GLU A 107 27.74 40.97 -31.29
C GLU A 107 29.08 40.85 -30.54
N HIS A 108 29.21 41.48 -29.36
CA HIS A 108 30.40 41.37 -28.53
C HIS A 108 30.67 39.94 -28.04
N LEU A 109 29.64 39.19 -27.64
CA LEU A 109 29.78 37.82 -27.16
C LEU A 109 30.34 36.88 -28.23
N THR A 110 30.08 37.14 -29.52
CA THR A 110 30.66 36.34 -30.63
C THR A 110 32.18 36.50 -30.76
N SER A 111 32.73 37.61 -30.26
CA SER A 111 34.14 37.99 -30.43
C SER A 111 34.96 37.97 -29.13
N CYS A 112 34.34 37.79 -27.97
CA CYS A 112 35.00 37.82 -26.65
C CYS A 112 34.62 36.61 -25.78
N ALA A 113 35.40 35.53 -25.87
CA ALA A 113 35.18 34.31 -25.09
C ALA A 113 35.05 34.54 -23.56
N PRO A 114 35.88 35.38 -22.90
CA PRO A 114 35.70 35.63 -21.47
C PRO A 114 34.36 36.27 -21.08
N CYS A 115 33.79 37.11 -21.96
CA CYS A 115 32.47 37.70 -21.72
C CYS A 115 31.34 36.72 -22.05
N ALA A 116 31.53 35.82 -23.03
CA ALA A 116 30.59 34.74 -23.30
C ALA A 116 30.48 33.76 -22.13
N ASP A 117 31.62 33.35 -21.55
CA ASP A 117 31.64 32.48 -20.37
C ASP A 117 30.94 33.14 -19.17
N GLU A 118 31.18 34.44 -18.94
CA GLU A 118 30.54 35.18 -17.87
C GLU A 118 29.04 35.38 -18.13
N ALA A 119 28.63 35.64 -19.38
CA ALA A 119 27.23 35.76 -19.77
C ALA A 119 26.44 34.45 -19.54
N LEU A 120 27.04 33.30 -19.84
CA LEU A 120 26.47 31.99 -19.55
C LEU A 120 26.29 31.78 -18.04
N ARG A 121 27.33 32.05 -17.24
CA ARG A 121 27.25 31.97 -15.77
C ARG A 121 26.16 32.87 -15.19
N LEU A 122 26.03 34.09 -15.71
CA LEU A 122 25.00 35.03 -15.27
C LEU A 122 23.59 34.55 -15.65
N ARG A 123 23.39 33.95 -16.84
CA ARG A 123 22.11 33.34 -17.22
C ARG A 123 21.75 32.14 -16.34
N ASP A 124 22.71 31.26 -16.06
CA ASP A 124 22.50 30.13 -15.15
C ASP A 124 22.10 30.61 -13.75
N ALA A 125 22.75 31.68 -13.26
CA ALA A 125 22.42 32.29 -11.97
C ALA A 125 21.04 32.95 -11.95
N VAL A 126 20.61 33.59 -13.04
CA VAL A 126 19.24 34.15 -13.17
C VAL A 126 18.19 33.03 -13.11
N GLY A 127 18.49 31.84 -13.62
CA GLY A 127 17.63 30.65 -13.47
C GLY A 127 17.38 30.26 -12.00
N LEU A 128 18.32 30.51 -11.10
CA LEU A 128 18.16 30.28 -9.65
C LEU A 128 17.33 31.37 -8.95
N LEU A 129 17.18 32.55 -9.57
CA LEU A 129 16.38 33.67 -9.07
C LEU A 129 14.93 33.63 -9.55
N HIS A 130 14.64 32.83 -10.59
CA HIS A 130 13.27 32.61 -11.04
C HIS A 130 12.46 31.88 -9.97
N THR A 131 11.50 32.61 -9.40
CA THR A 131 10.73 32.23 -8.22
C THR A 131 9.51 31.36 -8.54
N ASP A 132 9.27 31.07 -9.82
CA ASP A 132 8.05 30.41 -10.31
C ASP A 132 8.24 28.91 -10.65
N GLY A 133 9.36 28.30 -10.26
CA GLY A 133 9.50 26.84 -10.32
C GLY A 133 8.70 26.17 -9.21
N SER A 134 7.92 25.13 -9.51
CA SER A 134 7.26 24.32 -8.48
C SER A 134 8.31 23.77 -7.50
N LEU A 135 8.09 24.01 -6.20
CA LEU A 135 8.89 23.42 -5.11
C LEU A 135 8.50 21.96 -4.83
N ASP A 136 7.55 21.41 -5.58
CA ASP A 136 7.16 20.02 -5.44
C ASP A 136 8.32 19.11 -5.82
N LEU A 137 8.78 18.35 -4.84
CA LEU A 137 9.77 17.30 -5.07
C LEU A 137 9.14 16.22 -5.94
N ASP A 138 9.96 15.60 -6.81
CA ASP A 138 9.59 14.40 -7.53
C ASP A 138 8.97 13.38 -6.53
N PRO A 139 7.72 12.91 -6.75
CA PRO A 139 7.05 11.97 -5.84
C PRO A 139 7.85 10.69 -5.57
N THR A 140 8.74 10.30 -6.50
CA THR A 140 9.64 9.16 -6.39
C THR A 140 10.94 9.47 -5.65
N LEU A 141 11.24 10.73 -5.35
CA LEU A 141 12.49 11.12 -4.69
C LEU A 141 12.63 10.41 -3.34
N ARG A 142 11.55 10.37 -2.56
CA ARG A 142 11.56 9.72 -1.25
C ARG A 142 11.88 8.23 -1.37
N SER A 143 11.22 7.50 -2.28
CA SER A 143 11.48 6.07 -2.47
C SER A 143 12.91 5.84 -2.96
N ARG A 144 13.37 6.57 -3.99
CA ARG A 144 14.74 6.49 -4.49
C ARG A 144 15.80 6.75 -3.41
N VAL A 145 15.58 7.75 -2.56
CA VAL A 145 16.49 8.05 -1.44
C VAL A 145 16.49 6.93 -0.40
N MET A 146 15.32 6.43 -0.02
CA MET A 146 15.19 5.33 0.94
C MET A 146 15.82 4.04 0.39
N ASP A 147 15.57 3.69 -0.86
CA ASP A 147 16.18 2.54 -1.54
C ASP A 147 17.70 2.67 -1.60
N GLY A 148 18.20 3.85 -1.95
CA GLY A 148 19.63 4.14 -1.92
C GLY A 148 20.24 4.01 -0.52
N CYS A 149 19.53 4.44 0.53
CA CYS A 149 19.95 4.31 1.92
C CYS A 149 19.97 2.85 2.38
N LEU A 150 18.91 2.09 2.09
CA LEU A 150 18.77 0.67 2.45
C LEU A 150 19.78 -0.20 1.68
N GLY A 151 20.07 0.12 0.42
CA GLY A 151 21.11 -0.55 -0.37
C GLY A 151 22.52 -0.32 0.18
N ARG A 152 22.81 0.90 0.67
CA ARG A 152 24.11 1.21 1.31
C ARG A 152 24.28 0.59 2.69
N ARG A 153 23.19 0.46 3.46
CA ARG A 153 23.19 -0.11 4.80
C ARG A 153 22.12 -1.19 4.91
N PRO A 154 22.37 -2.39 4.34
CA PRO A 154 21.40 -3.48 4.42
C PRO A 154 21.17 -3.88 5.88
N ALA A 155 19.95 -4.34 6.17
CA ALA A 155 19.64 -4.90 7.47
C ALA A 155 20.56 -6.10 7.74
N ARG A 156 21.17 -6.15 8.93
CA ARG A 156 22.00 -7.30 9.33
C ARG A 156 21.20 -8.60 9.30
N ILE A 157 19.92 -8.51 9.61
CA ILE A 157 18.96 -9.60 9.60
C ILE A 157 17.74 -9.07 8.85
N PRO A 158 17.56 -9.44 7.58
CA PRO A 158 16.40 -9.02 6.81
C PRO A 158 15.15 -9.80 7.24
N VAL A 159 13.99 -9.16 7.11
CA VAL A 159 12.71 -9.86 7.20
C VAL A 159 12.60 -10.85 6.02
N PRO A 160 12.23 -12.12 6.26
CA PRO A 160 12.02 -13.07 5.18
C PRO A 160 10.98 -12.58 4.19
N GLU A 161 11.21 -12.80 2.91
CA GLU A 161 10.34 -12.30 1.84
C GLU A 161 8.88 -12.78 2.00
N TRP A 162 8.69 -14.01 2.46
CA TRP A 162 7.36 -14.60 2.71
C TRP A 162 6.64 -14.00 3.92
N ALA A 163 7.36 -13.35 4.85
CA ALA A 163 6.80 -12.68 6.02
C ALA A 163 6.58 -11.16 5.78
N ALA A 164 7.12 -10.60 4.69
CA ALA A 164 7.06 -9.17 4.39
C ALA A 164 5.62 -8.61 4.29
N PRO A 165 4.61 -9.33 3.74
CA PRO A 165 3.24 -8.84 3.76
C PRO A 165 2.68 -8.67 5.17
N TYR A 166 2.93 -9.61 6.08
CA TYR A 166 2.46 -9.49 7.47
C TYR A 166 3.14 -8.33 8.20
N ASP A 167 4.46 -8.17 8.05
CA ASP A 167 5.21 -7.04 8.62
C ASP A 167 4.65 -5.69 8.12
N ALA A 168 4.40 -5.59 6.81
CA ALA A 168 3.85 -4.38 6.21
C ALA A 168 2.43 -4.06 6.68
N GLU A 169 1.50 -5.02 6.67
CA GLU A 169 0.11 -4.76 7.03
C GLU A 169 -0.05 -4.49 8.52
N THR A 170 0.70 -5.18 9.39
CA THR A 170 0.70 -4.87 10.84
C THR A 170 1.30 -3.50 11.13
N ALA A 171 2.36 -3.08 10.42
CA ALA A 171 2.90 -1.73 10.54
C ALA A 171 1.92 -0.65 10.04
N ARG A 172 1.18 -0.93 8.96
CA ARG A 172 0.15 -0.05 8.40
C ARG A 172 -1.02 0.14 9.37
N LEU A 173 -1.48 -0.96 9.96
CA LEU A 173 -2.52 -0.92 10.99
C LEU A 173 -2.02 -0.21 12.26
N ASP A 174 -0.79 -0.46 12.72
CA ASP A 174 -0.22 0.26 13.87
C ASP A 174 -0.11 1.78 13.62
N ALA A 175 0.13 2.20 12.37
CA ALA A 175 0.11 3.62 12.01
C ALA A 175 -1.29 4.23 12.17
N LEU A 176 -2.35 3.57 11.67
CA LEU A 176 -3.74 3.98 11.92
C LEU A 176 -4.02 4.07 13.43
N LEU A 177 -3.72 3.00 14.18
CA LEU A 177 -4.01 2.91 15.61
C LEU A 177 -3.26 3.95 16.45
N ARG A 178 -2.11 4.43 15.96
CA ARG A 178 -1.36 5.52 16.60
C ARG A 178 -2.09 6.85 16.46
N ASP A 179 -2.70 7.10 15.30
CA ASP A 179 -3.30 8.39 14.92
C ASP A 179 -4.71 8.59 15.51
N ILE A 180 -5.42 7.52 15.84
CA ILE A 180 -6.75 7.61 16.49
C ILE A 180 -6.64 7.92 17.99
N GLY A 181 -7.60 8.68 18.50
CA GLY A 181 -7.74 9.07 19.91
C GLY A 181 -8.40 7.99 20.78
N ASP A 182 -8.34 8.16 22.11
CA ASP A 182 -8.80 7.14 23.07
C ASP A 182 -10.29 6.78 22.94
N SER A 183 -11.16 7.73 22.58
CA SER A 183 -12.59 7.46 22.39
C SER A 183 -12.88 6.58 21.16
N GLU A 184 -12.07 6.70 20.11
CA GLU A 184 -12.23 5.96 18.86
C GLU A 184 -11.95 4.45 19.05
N TRP A 185 -11.21 4.05 20.10
CA TRP A 185 -11.04 2.63 20.47
C TRP A 185 -12.35 1.93 20.85
N HIS A 186 -13.39 2.70 21.19
CA HIS A 186 -14.73 2.22 21.49
C HIS A 186 -15.70 2.37 20.32
N ALA A 187 -15.25 2.88 19.16
CA ALA A 187 -16.08 2.98 17.97
C ALA A 187 -16.62 1.59 17.58
N PRO A 188 -17.93 1.48 17.25
CA PRO A 188 -18.55 0.21 16.94
C PRO A 188 -18.06 -0.31 15.58
N VAL A 189 -17.56 -1.54 15.56
CA VAL A 189 -17.18 -2.24 14.33
C VAL A 189 -18.14 -3.41 14.12
N ARG A 190 -18.50 -3.68 12.87
CA ARG A 190 -19.29 -4.86 12.48
C ARG A 190 -18.42 -5.75 11.62
N LEU A 191 -17.88 -6.81 12.23
CA LEU A 191 -17.18 -7.87 11.50
C LEU A 191 -18.18 -8.67 10.69
N GLN A 192 -17.80 -9.08 9.49
CA GLN A 192 -18.61 -9.81 8.52
C GLN A 192 -17.83 -10.99 7.96
N TRP A 193 -18.52 -12.11 7.76
CA TRP A 193 -18.00 -13.29 7.10
C TRP A 193 -19.15 -14.10 6.50
N PHE A 194 -18.82 -15.15 5.75
CA PHE A 194 -19.80 -15.99 5.04
C PHE A 194 -19.79 -17.42 5.58
N GLU A 195 -20.95 -17.90 6.02
CA GLU A 195 -21.12 -19.22 6.60
C GLU A 195 -22.49 -19.78 6.20
N GLU A 196 -22.60 -21.07 5.91
CA GLU A 196 -23.90 -21.73 5.60
C GLU A 196 -24.72 -21.04 4.48
N GLU A 197 -24.05 -20.53 3.44
CA GLU A 197 -24.68 -19.77 2.34
C GLU A 197 -25.32 -18.43 2.72
N ARG A 198 -24.94 -17.87 3.86
CA ARG A 198 -25.42 -16.56 4.33
C ARG A 198 -24.30 -15.70 4.88
N GLU A 199 -24.50 -14.40 4.77
CA GLU A 199 -23.68 -13.43 5.48
C GLU A 199 -23.98 -13.49 6.97
N VAL A 200 -22.91 -13.51 7.76
CA VAL A 200 -22.95 -13.50 9.22
C VAL A 200 -22.19 -12.28 9.69
N SER A 201 -22.63 -11.68 10.79
CA SER A 201 -21.94 -10.53 11.36
C SER A 201 -21.89 -10.55 12.87
N ARG A 202 -20.84 -9.92 13.42
CA ARG A 202 -20.62 -9.75 14.85
C ARG A 202 -20.28 -8.31 15.16
N ARG A 203 -20.98 -7.74 16.15
CA ARG A 203 -20.67 -6.39 16.65
C ARG A 203 -19.54 -6.46 17.66
N THR A 204 -18.59 -5.57 17.53
CA THR A 204 -17.47 -5.39 18.46
C THR A 204 -17.05 -3.90 18.47
N THR A 205 -15.87 -3.60 19.00
CA THR A 205 -15.24 -2.27 18.90
C THR A 205 -13.87 -2.36 18.23
N VAL A 206 -13.26 -1.23 17.89
CA VAL A 206 -11.86 -1.19 17.41
C VAL A 206 -10.93 -1.98 18.32
N ALA A 207 -11.02 -1.78 19.64
CA ALA A 207 -10.23 -2.55 20.61
C ALA A 207 -10.55 -4.06 20.58
N GLY A 208 -11.80 -4.43 20.33
CA GLY A 208 -12.21 -5.82 20.18
C GLY A 208 -11.65 -6.48 18.90
N VAL A 209 -11.55 -5.74 17.79
CA VAL A 209 -10.90 -6.21 16.56
C VAL A 209 -9.42 -6.49 16.77
N ILE A 210 -8.69 -5.59 17.44
CA ILE A 210 -7.27 -5.82 17.76
C ILE A 210 -7.11 -7.01 18.71
N GLY A 211 -8.03 -7.19 19.65
CA GLY A 211 -8.09 -8.37 20.50
C GLY A 211 -8.30 -9.67 19.71
N HIS A 212 -9.19 -9.66 18.71
CA HIS A 212 -9.40 -10.77 17.79
C HIS A 212 -8.12 -11.10 16.99
N LEU A 213 -7.50 -10.10 16.34
CA LEU A 213 -6.27 -10.30 15.58
C LEU A 213 -5.16 -10.91 16.45
N MET A 214 -4.95 -10.34 17.65
CA MET A 214 -3.97 -10.85 18.62
C MET A 214 -4.28 -12.29 19.04
N ALA A 215 -5.55 -12.60 19.33
CA ALA A 215 -5.96 -13.93 19.72
C ALA A 215 -5.65 -14.96 18.63
N VAL A 216 -5.98 -14.69 17.37
CA VAL A 216 -5.74 -15.63 16.26
C VAL A 216 -4.25 -15.71 15.89
N ASP A 217 -3.49 -14.62 15.97
CA ASP A 217 -2.03 -14.62 15.76
C ASP A 217 -1.27 -15.46 16.82
N GLY A 218 -1.94 -15.82 17.93
CA GLY A 218 -1.44 -16.83 18.86
C GLY A 218 -1.23 -18.21 18.23
N LEU A 219 -1.91 -18.54 17.12
CA LEU A 219 -1.63 -19.76 16.34
C LEU A 219 -0.21 -19.76 15.76
N LEU A 220 0.24 -18.61 15.26
CA LEU A 220 1.62 -18.42 14.78
C LEU A 220 2.61 -18.47 15.94
N SER A 221 2.23 -17.89 17.08
CA SER A 221 3.04 -17.91 18.30
C SER A 221 3.31 -19.35 18.74
N ALA A 222 2.27 -20.18 18.81
CA ALA A 222 2.38 -21.60 19.14
C ALA A 222 3.28 -22.38 18.16
N ALA A 223 3.13 -22.14 16.85
CA ALA A 223 3.96 -22.79 15.83
C ALA A 223 5.45 -22.40 15.91
N LEU A 224 5.74 -21.19 16.40
CA LEU A 224 7.09 -20.67 16.64
C LEU A 224 7.62 -20.98 18.05
N GLY A 225 6.84 -21.64 18.91
CA GLY A 225 7.23 -21.96 20.29
C GLY A 225 7.26 -20.74 21.22
N LEU A 226 6.49 -19.70 20.90
CA LEU A 226 6.31 -18.50 21.71
C LEU A 226 5.08 -18.64 22.63
N ASP A 227 4.98 -17.76 23.62
CA ASP A 227 3.83 -17.71 24.52
C ASP A 227 2.53 -17.34 23.78
N ASP A 228 1.44 -18.03 24.10
CA ASP A 228 0.11 -17.74 23.55
C ASP A 228 -0.54 -16.57 24.33
N PRO A 229 -1.12 -15.55 23.66
CA PRO A 229 -1.80 -14.43 24.31
C PRO A 229 -3.03 -14.85 25.14
N LEU A 230 -3.58 -16.07 24.94
CA LEU A 230 -4.63 -16.65 25.77
C LEU A 230 -4.10 -17.25 27.10
N GLY A 231 -2.78 -17.27 27.31
CA GLY A 231 -2.12 -17.73 28.53
C GLY A 231 -1.77 -19.23 28.56
N GLY A 232 -1.24 -19.70 29.69
CA GLY A 232 -0.60 -21.03 29.84
C GLY A 232 -1.51 -22.25 29.94
N GLY A 233 -2.69 -22.22 29.31
CA GLY A 233 -3.60 -23.36 29.18
C GLY A 233 -3.64 -23.92 27.76
N GLU A 234 -4.41 -24.99 27.53
CA GLU A 234 -4.66 -25.50 26.17
C GLU A 234 -5.54 -24.50 25.41
N ALA A 235 -4.89 -23.69 24.59
CA ALA A 235 -5.54 -22.68 23.76
C ALA A 235 -6.30 -23.37 22.60
N PRO A 236 -7.49 -22.89 22.19
CA PRO A 236 -8.20 -23.45 21.05
C PRO A 236 -7.38 -23.27 19.78
N LEU A 237 -7.60 -24.15 18.82
CA LEU A 237 -7.01 -24.03 17.47
C LEU A 237 -7.95 -23.32 16.50
N ASP A 238 -9.26 -23.34 16.75
CA ASP A 238 -10.26 -22.70 15.92
C ASP A 238 -10.26 -21.16 16.14
N PRO A 239 -10.12 -20.33 15.07
CA PRO A 239 -10.07 -18.87 15.20
C PRO A 239 -11.28 -18.24 15.91
N THR A 240 -12.49 -18.76 15.67
CA THR A 240 -13.72 -18.27 16.32
C THR A 240 -13.68 -18.59 17.82
N GLU A 241 -13.34 -19.81 18.21
CA GLU A 241 -13.20 -20.19 19.62
C GLU A 241 -12.11 -19.39 20.34
N ARG A 242 -10.98 -19.11 19.67
CA ARG A 242 -9.90 -18.27 20.21
C ARG A 242 -10.39 -16.85 20.48
N THR A 243 -11.09 -16.27 19.52
CA THR A 243 -11.65 -14.93 19.59
C THR A 243 -12.65 -14.79 20.73
N GLU A 244 -13.63 -15.72 20.82
CA GLU A 244 -14.63 -15.71 21.88
C GLU A 244 -14.02 -15.98 23.26
N ARG A 245 -12.97 -16.81 23.35
CA ARG A 245 -12.21 -16.99 24.60
C ARG A 245 -11.50 -15.71 25.02
N TYR A 246 -10.87 -15.00 24.08
CA TYR A 246 -10.22 -13.73 24.37
C TYR A 246 -11.23 -12.69 24.86
N TRP A 247 -12.31 -12.48 24.11
CA TRP A 247 -13.36 -11.51 24.46
C TRP A 247 -14.07 -11.83 25.77
N SER A 248 -14.33 -13.11 26.08
CA SER A 248 -14.93 -13.49 27.37
C SER A 248 -14.00 -13.32 28.56
N SER A 249 -12.68 -13.40 28.36
CA SER A 249 -11.69 -13.22 29.43
C SER A 249 -11.41 -11.75 29.78
N THR A 250 -11.77 -10.81 28.91
CA THR A 250 -11.56 -9.38 29.15
C THR A 250 -12.64 -8.82 30.08
N HIS A 251 -12.28 -8.66 31.36
CA HIS A 251 -13.21 -8.28 32.44
C HIS A 251 -13.77 -6.85 32.33
N ARG A 252 -13.25 -6.04 31.41
CA ARG A 252 -13.67 -4.67 31.13
C ARG A 252 -13.73 -4.47 29.62
N PRO A 253 -14.54 -3.51 29.12
CA PRO A 253 -14.52 -3.16 27.72
C PRO A 253 -13.07 -2.95 27.26
N PRO A 254 -12.63 -3.63 26.18
CA PRO A 254 -11.29 -3.44 25.65
C PRO A 254 -11.05 -1.96 25.34
N THR A 255 -9.83 -1.48 25.64
CA THR A 255 -9.40 -0.09 25.43
C THR A 255 -8.12 -0.08 24.58
N ARG A 256 -7.55 1.10 24.34
CA ARG A 256 -6.21 1.29 23.75
C ARG A 256 -5.11 0.41 24.37
N ALA A 257 -5.28 -0.06 25.61
CA ALA A 257 -4.32 -0.94 26.28
C ALA A 257 -4.01 -2.24 25.51
N VAL A 258 -4.88 -2.69 24.59
CA VAL A 258 -4.62 -3.87 23.74
C VAL A 258 -3.54 -3.64 22.69
N ARG A 259 -3.27 -2.38 22.32
CA ARG A 259 -2.33 -2.03 21.24
C ARG A 259 -0.91 -2.52 21.50
N GLU A 260 -0.36 -2.26 22.68
CA GLU A 260 1.04 -2.59 22.96
C GLU A 260 1.29 -4.11 23.03
N PRO A 261 0.44 -4.93 23.70
CA PRO A 261 0.56 -6.38 23.62
C PRO A 261 0.46 -6.94 22.20
N TRP A 262 -0.51 -6.47 21.41
CA TRP A 262 -0.65 -6.89 20.00
C TRP A 262 0.59 -6.53 19.18
N ARG A 263 1.07 -5.29 19.28
CA ARG A 263 2.26 -4.81 18.58
C ARG A 263 3.52 -5.58 18.99
N ALA A 264 3.67 -5.87 20.29
CA ALA A 264 4.79 -6.66 20.80
C ALA A 264 4.75 -8.09 20.24
N GLN A 265 3.57 -8.71 20.16
CA GLN A 265 3.40 -10.02 19.54
C GLN A 265 3.79 -10.01 18.06
N SER A 266 3.26 -9.08 17.25
CA SER A 266 3.60 -9.00 15.82
C SER A 266 5.11 -8.83 15.60
N HIS A 267 5.76 -7.99 16.41
CA HIS A 267 7.22 -7.83 16.37
C HIS A 267 7.97 -9.11 16.74
N GLU A 268 7.54 -9.83 17.77
CA GLU A 268 8.22 -11.06 18.20
C GLU A 268 8.03 -12.19 17.18
N LEU A 269 6.87 -12.27 16.53
CA LEU A 269 6.63 -13.18 15.41
C LEU A 269 7.61 -12.92 14.26
N ILE A 270 7.70 -11.67 13.79
CA ILE A 270 8.61 -11.28 12.70
C ILE A 270 10.07 -11.50 13.11
N ARG A 271 10.45 -11.10 14.33
CA ARG A 271 11.79 -11.32 14.87
C ARG A 271 12.13 -12.81 14.85
N THR A 272 11.29 -13.65 15.44
CA THR A 272 11.53 -15.09 15.54
C THR A 272 11.61 -15.74 14.16
N ALA A 273 10.71 -15.40 13.24
CA ALA A 273 10.74 -15.87 11.86
C ALA A 273 12.04 -15.46 11.13
N SER A 274 12.56 -14.25 11.40
CA SER A 274 13.79 -13.72 10.78
C SER A 274 15.06 -14.40 11.30
N PHE A 275 15.05 -14.90 12.54
CA PHE A 275 16.18 -15.64 13.14
C PHE A 275 16.09 -17.15 12.91
N ALA A 276 14.93 -17.67 12.55
CA ALA A 276 14.71 -19.08 12.37
C ALA A 276 15.34 -19.62 11.07
N GLY A 277 15.67 -20.91 11.07
CA GLY A 277 16.29 -21.57 9.90
C GLY A 277 15.31 -21.71 8.73
N ARG A 278 15.84 -22.03 7.54
CA ARG A 278 15.06 -22.14 6.28
C ARG A 278 13.80 -23.04 6.38
N ASN A 279 13.83 -24.05 7.24
CA ASN A 279 12.72 -25.02 7.38
C ASN A 279 11.53 -24.47 8.19
N VAL A 280 11.67 -23.31 8.85
CA VAL A 280 10.57 -22.74 9.66
C VAL A 280 9.36 -22.35 8.81
N ALA A 281 9.59 -21.95 7.56
CA ALA A 281 8.53 -21.54 6.64
C ALA A 281 7.53 -22.68 6.35
N GLU A 282 8.01 -23.93 6.40
CA GLU A 282 7.22 -25.15 6.18
C GLU A 282 6.57 -25.69 7.47
N ALA A 283 6.82 -25.07 8.63
CA ALA A 283 6.22 -25.51 9.89
C ALA A 283 4.70 -25.44 9.80
N SER A 284 4.02 -26.49 10.25
CA SER A 284 2.56 -26.58 10.18
C SER A 284 1.90 -25.72 11.25
N VAL A 285 1.02 -24.81 10.83
CA VAL A 285 0.14 -23.99 11.69
C VAL A 285 -1.26 -24.56 11.58
N SER A 286 -1.79 -25.08 12.69
CA SER A 286 -3.14 -25.66 12.74
C SER A 286 -4.19 -24.58 13.04
N TYR A 287 -5.24 -24.55 12.24
CA TYR A 287 -6.46 -23.75 12.44
C TYR A 287 -7.63 -24.64 12.91
N GLY A 288 -7.32 -25.82 13.46
CA GLY A 288 -8.31 -26.82 13.84
C GLY A 288 -8.75 -27.67 12.64
N ALA A 289 -9.64 -27.14 11.81
CA ALA A 289 -10.22 -27.89 10.68
C ALA A 289 -9.24 -28.10 9.51
N PHE A 290 -8.21 -27.26 9.41
CA PHE A 290 -7.16 -27.32 8.40
C PHE A 290 -5.83 -26.83 8.97
N ALA A 291 -4.76 -26.97 8.19
CA ALA A 291 -3.45 -26.44 8.54
C ALA A 291 -2.80 -25.79 7.32
N LEU A 292 -1.99 -24.76 7.57
CA LEU A 292 -1.19 -24.07 6.57
C LEU A 292 0.29 -24.15 6.96
N PRO A 293 1.22 -24.21 5.98
CA PRO A 293 2.62 -23.87 6.24
C PRO A 293 2.72 -22.46 6.84
N LEU A 294 3.68 -22.22 7.73
CA LEU A 294 3.85 -20.93 8.41
C LEU A 294 3.91 -19.74 7.45
N GLN A 295 4.54 -19.91 6.28
CA GLN A 295 4.57 -18.88 5.25
C GLN A 295 3.18 -18.50 4.72
N ASP A 296 2.31 -19.48 4.52
CA ASP A 296 0.95 -19.28 4.04
C ASP A 296 0.07 -18.78 5.18
N ALA A 297 0.32 -19.23 6.42
CA ALA A 297 -0.35 -18.71 7.60
C ALA A 297 -0.04 -17.22 7.83
N LEU A 298 1.21 -16.78 7.66
CA LEU A 298 1.54 -15.34 7.74
C LEU A 298 0.89 -14.53 6.62
N LEU A 299 0.76 -15.08 5.42
CA LEU A 299 0.01 -14.43 4.33
C LEU A 299 -1.49 -14.34 4.64
N ASP A 300 -2.09 -15.40 5.18
CA ASP A 300 -3.47 -15.40 5.70
C ASP A 300 -3.63 -14.33 6.79
N ARG A 301 -2.74 -14.27 7.77
CA ARG A 301 -2.80 -13.23 8.82
C ARG A 301 -2.57 -11.82 8.28
N ALA A 302 -1.77 -11.64 7.23
CA ALA A 302 -1.59 -10.36 6.56
C ALA A 302 -2.89 -9.90 5.87
N PHE A 303 -3.58 -10.82 5.19
CA PHE A 303 -4.88 -10.56 4.57
C PHE A 303 -5.91 -10.12 5.62
N GLU A 304 -6.01 -10.87 6.72
CA GLU A 304 -6.92 -10.59 7.83
C GLU A 304 -6.59 -9.25 8.51
N CYS A 305 -5.30 -8.91 8.67
CA CYS A 305 -4.87 -7.63 9.21
C CYS A 305 -5.26 -6.46 8.29
N TRP A 306 -5.14 -6.62 6.96
CA TRP A 306 -5.58 -5.60 6.01
C TRP A 306 -7.09 -5.42 6.01
N VAL A 307 -7.87 -6.51 5.92
CA VAL A 307 -9.34 -6.48 5.92
C VAL A 307 -9.85 -5.80 7.19
N HIS A 308 -9.40 -6.25 8.36
CA HIS A 308 -9.84 -5.67 9.63
C HIS A 308 -9.27 -4.28 9.90
N GLY A 309 -8.13 -3.92 9.29
CA GLY A 309 -7.69 -2.53 9.24
C GLY A 309 -8.65 -1.64 8.46
N GLY A 310 -9.24 -2.16 7.38
CA GLY A 310 -10.34 -1.52 6.65
C GLY A 310 -11.59 -1.36 7.51
N ASP A 311 -12.02 -2.41 8.21
CA ASP A 311 -13.16 -2.35 9.13
C ASP A 311 -13.01 -1.26 10.21
N ILE A 312 -11.80 -1.15 10.77
CA ILE A 312 -11.46 -0.12 11.74
C ILE A 312 -11.46 1.25 11.08
N ALA A 313 -10.85 1.38 9.91
CA ALA A 313 -10.75 2.62 9.16
C ALA A 313 -12.13 3.20 8.82
N ASP A 314 -13.04 2.34 8.35
CA ASP A 314 -14.43 2.71 8.07
C ASP A 314 -15.17 3.16 9.34
N ALA A 315 -14.91 2.52 10.49
CA ALA A 315 -15.56 2.87 11.75
C ALA A 315 -15.09 4.21 12.36
N VAL A 316 -13.91 4.71 11.94
CA VAL A 316 -13.29 5.94 12.48
C VAL A 316 -12.99 6.98 11.40
N ASP A 317 -13.57 6.83 10.21
CA ASP A 317 -13.40 7.71 9.05
C ASP A 317 -11.92 7.98 8.69
N TYR A 318 -11.11 6.91 8.64
CA TYR A 318 -9.68 6.98 8.33
C TYR A 318 -9.39 6.52 6.89
N PRO A 319 -8.50 7.20 6.14
CA PRO A 319 -8.12 6.74 4.80
C PRO A 319 -7.25 5.47 4.86
N TYR A 320 -7.72 4.37 4.26
CA TYR A 320 -7.00 3.10 4.25
C TYR A 320 -7.04 2.46 2.86
N GLU A 321 -5.89 2.48 2.17
CA GLU A 321 -5.79 2.02 0.78
C GLU A 321 -5.61 0.49 0.68
N ALA A 322 -5.63 -0.09 -0.52
CA ALA A 322 -5.26 -1.49 -0.71
C ALA A 322 -3.75 -1.73 -0.42
N PRO A 323 -3.32 -2.99 -0.21
CA PRO A 323 -1.91 -3.35 -0.09
C PRO A 323 -1.16 -3.04 -1.39
N SER A 324 0.18 -3.11 -1.33
CA SER A 324 0.99 -3.03 -2.55
C SER A 324 0.60 -4.15 -3.55
N ALA A 325 0.74 -3.89 -4.85
CA ALA A 325 0.41 -4.87 -5.89
C ALA A 325 1.08 -6.23 -5.67
N ALA A 326 2.34 -6.24 -5.21
CA ALA A 326 3.08 -7.47 -4.94
C ALA A 326 2.53 -8.23 -3.72
N HIS A 327 2.09 -7.53 -2.67
CA HIS A 327 1.47 -8.16 -1.50
C HIS A 327 0.06 -8.66 -1.84
N LEU A 328 -0.73 -7.85 -2.53
CA LEU A 328 -2.08 -8.19 -2.97
C LEU A 328 -2.06 -9.45 -3.86
N HIS A 329 -1.14 -9.53 -4.83
CA HIS A 329 -0.97 -10.72 -5.65
C HIS A 329 -0.72 -12.00 -4.83
N ARG A 330 0.10 -11.94 -3.77
CA ARG A 330 0.39 -13.09 -2.92
C ARG A 330 -0.81 -13.52 -2.08
N MET A 331 -1.60 -12.56 -1.60
CA MET A 331 -2.84 -12.84 -0.88
C MET A 331 -3.87 -13.50 -1.81
N ILE A 332 -4.01 -12.98 -3.03
CA ILE A 332 -4.88 -13.55 -4.06
C ILE A 332 -4.42 -14.96 -4.45
N ASP A 333 -3.11 -15.15 -4.67
CA ASP A 333 -2.54 -16.46 -4.98
C ASP A 333 -2.84 -17.48 -3.88
N LEU A 334 -2.65 -17.12 -2.62
CA LEU A 334 -3.00 -17.99 -1.50
C LEU A 334 -4.49 -18.37 -1.55
N ALA A 335 -5.39 -17.39 -1.65
CA ALA A 335 -6.81 -17.65 -1.72
C ALA A 335 -7.16 -18.57 -2.90
N ALA A 336 -6.61 -18.33 -4.09
CA ALA A 336 -6.80 -19.16 -5.28
C ALA A 336 -6.31 -20.62 -5.06
N ARG A 337 -5.15 -20.81 -4.40
CA ARG A 337 -4.62 -22.13 -4.03
C ARG A 337 -5.52 -22.88 -3.05
N LEU A 338 -6.29 -22.17 -2.22
CA LEU A 338 -7.23 -22.79 -1.26
C LEU A 338 -8.57 -23.18 -1.90
N LEU A 339 -8.96 -22.58 -3.02
CA LEU A 339 -10.27 -22.80 -3.65
C LEU A 339 -10.58 -24.28 -3.99
N PRO A 340 -9.66 -25.10 -4.55
CA PRO A 340 -9.97 -26.50 -4.83
C PRO A 340 -10.36 -27.29 -3.57
N ALA A 341 -9.71 -27.02 -2.44
CA ALA A 341 -10.04 -27.64 -1.17
C ALA A 341 -11.36 -27.11 -0.61
N ALA A 342 -11.64 -25.81 -0.74
CA ALA A 342 -12.90 -25.20 -0.35
C ALA A 342 -14.10 -25.73 -1.14
N VAL A 343 -13.99 -25.85 -2.47
CA VAL A 343 -15.00 -26.49 -3.34
C VAL A 343 -15.26 -27.93 -2.88
N ALA A 344 -14.20 -28.70 -2.65
CA ALA A 344 -14.33 -30.07 -2.15
C ALA A 344 -14.98 -30.14 -0.75
N GLY A 345 -14.69 -29.18 0.12
CA GLY A 345 -15.32 -29.03 1.44
C GLY A 345 -16.82 -28.78 1.33
N ARG A 346 -17.21 -27.78 0.53
CA ARG A 346 -18.62 -27.46 0.26
C ARG A 346 -19.39 -28.66 -0.30
N ARG A 347 -18.78 -29.42 -1.21
CA ARG A 347 -19.37 -30.66 -1.75
C ARG A 347 -19.62 -31.70 -0.66
N ARG A 348 -18.66 -31.93 0.25
CA ARG A 348 -18.84 -32.87 1.38
C ARG A 348 -19.96 -32.44 2.32
N SER A 349 -20.17 -31.14 2.48
CA SER A 349 -21.25 -30.55 3.27
C SER A 349 -22.59 -30.46 2.53
N GLY A 350 -22.67 -30.92 1.27
CA GLY A 350 -23.90 -30.87 0.47
C GLY A 350 -24.27 -29.49 -0.06
N LEU A 351 -23.33 -28.54 -0.06
CA LEU A 351 -23.51 -27.14 -0.49
C LEU A 351 -22.98 -26.86 -1.91
N ALA A 352 -22.52 -27.89 -2.63
CA ALA A 352 -22.04 -27.80 -4.00
C ALA A 352 -22.38 -29.09 -4.77
N GLY A 353 -22.39 -29.01 -6.10
CA GLY A 353 -22.68 -30.15 -6.97
C GLY A 353 -21.69 -31.32 -6.81
N PRO A 354 -22.08 -32.56 -7.14
CA PRO A 354 -21.18 -33.70 -7.11
C PRO A 354 -20.04 -33.51 -8.13
N ALA A 355 -18.90 -34.16 -7.87
CA ALA A 355 -17.79 -34.16 -8.83
C ALA A 355 -18.24 -34.79 -10.16
N LYS A 356 -17.97 -34.12 -11.28
CA LYS A 356 -18.41 -34.58 -12.61
C LYS A 356 -17.36 -35.44 -13.30
N ASP A 357 -16.08 -35.12 -13.13
CA ASP A 357 -14.97 -35.83 -13.79
C ASP A 357 -13.76 -35.98 -12.86
N LEU A 358 -13.65 -37.15 -12.22
CA LEU A 358 -12.53 -37.46 -11.33
C LEU A 358 -11.33 -37.96 -12.12
N VAL A 359 -10.19 -37.30 -11.91
CA VAL A 359 -8.91 -37.65 -12.52
C VAL A 359 -7.92 -38.17 -11.48
N THR A 360 -6.87 -38.86 -11.93
CA THR A 360 -5.75 -39.23 -11.07
C THR A 360 -5.08 -37.99 -10.50
N ALA A 361 -4.57 -38.06 -9.26
CA ALA A 361 -3.84 -36.96 -8.65
C ALA A 361 -2.69 -36.47 -9.57
N GLY A 362 -2.55 -35.15 -9.70
CA GLY A 362 -1.58 -34.52 -10.60
C GLY A 362 -2.00 -34.43 -12.06
N ALA A 363 -3.11 -35.05 -12.47
CA ALA A 363 -3.61 -34.94 -13.85
C ALA A 363 -4.48 -33.69 -14.04
N PRO A 364 -4.53 -33.12 -15.26
CA PRO A 364 -5.41 -32.00 -15.59
C PRO A 364 -6.90 -32.34 -15.38
N GLY A 365 -7.59 -31.55 -14.56
CA GLY A 365 -9.03 -31.70 -14.26
C GLY A 365 -9.89 -30.58 -14.83
N ARG A 366 -11.23 -30.74 -14.80
CA ARG A 366 -12.15 -29.64 -15.13
C ARG A 366 -11.83 -28.42 -14.27
N SER A 367 -11.70 -27.27 -14.91
CA SER A 367 -11.18 -26.05 -14.30
C SER A 367 -12.10 -24.86 -14.53
N VAL A 368 -12.12 -23.91 -13.58
CA VAL A 368 -12.56 -22.54 -13.83
C VAL A 368 -11.33 -21.67 -14.01
N HIS A 369 -11.30 -20.87 -15.07
CA HIS A 369 -10.33 -19.80 -15.23
C HIS A 369 -10.77 -18.61 -14.38
N LEU A 370 -10.02 -18.33 -13.33
CA LEU A 370 -10.17 -17.15 -12.48
C LEU A 370 -9.17 -16.10 -12.98
N GLU A 371 -9.69 -15.07 -13.62
CA GLU A 371 -8.94 -13.89 -14.05
C GLU A 371 -9.14 -12.78 -13.02
N ILE A 372 -8.04 -12.29 -12.46
CA ILE A 372 -8.08 -11.13 -11.57
C ILE A 372 -7.48 -9.95 -12.30
N GLU A 373 -8.29 -8.91 -12.48
CA GLU A 373 -7.89 -7.67 -13.13
C GLU A 373 -7.20 -6.72 -12.14
N GLY A 374 -6.47 -5.74 -12.69
CA GLY A 374 -5.88 -4.66 -11.90
C GLY A 374 -4.53 -4.99 -11.24
N HIS A 375 -4.20 -4.21 -10.21
CA HIS A 375 -2.88 -4.27 -9.57
C HIS A 375 -2.77 -5.54 -8.72
N GLY A 376 -1.75 -6.36 -9.00
CA GLY A 376 -1.59 -7.66 -8.35
C GLY A 376 -2.48 -8.76 -8.93
N GLY A 377 -3.17 -8.49 -10.04
CA GLY A 377 -3.96 -9.46 -10.80
C GLY A 377 -3.15 -10.58 -11.45
N GLY A 378 -3.84 -11.43 -12.20
CA GLY A 378 -3.26 -12.60 -12.86
C GLY A 378 -4.30 -13.65 -13.27
N ASP A 379 -3.81 -14.80 -13.71
CA ASP A 379 -4.62 -15.91 -14.18
C ASP A 379 -4.40 -17.15 -13.32
N TRP A 380 -5.48 -17.70 -12.76
CA TRP A 380 -5.47 -18.97 -12.03
C TRP A 380 -6.46 -19.95 -12.64
N TYR A 381 -6.12 -21.23 -12.61
CA TYR A 381 -7.02 -22.30 -13.05
C TYR A 381 -7.40 -23.15 -11.83
N ILE A 382 -8.66 -23.06 -11.44
CA ILE A 382 -9.17 -23.68 -10.21
C ILE A 382 -9.75 -25.06 -10.54
N ALA A 383 -9.11 -26.12 -10.04
CA ALA A 383 -9.60 -27.49 -10.20
C ALA A 383 -10.92 -27.69 -9.43
N LEU A 384 -11.95 -28.18 -10.11
CA LEU A 384 -13.32 -28.28 -9.56
C LEU A 384 -13.61 -29.61 -8.88
N ASP A 385 -13.22 -30.71 -9.52
CA ASP A 385 -13.75 -32.04 -9.20
C ASP A 385 -12.93 -32.76 -8.13
N SER A 386 -11.64 -32.43 -8.01
CA SER A 386 -10.73 -32.99 -7.01
C SER A 386 -9.67 -31.95 -6.59
N PRO A 387 -9.39 -31.79 -5.29
CA PRO A 387 -8.32 -30.90 -4.83
C PRO A 387 -6.91 -31.41 -5.20
N ALA A 388 -6.79 -32.68 -5.59
CA ALA A 388 -5.52 -33.26 -6.05
C ALA A 388 -5.32 -33.15 -7.58
N ALA A 389 -6.30 -32.64 -8.32
CA ALA A 389 -6.17 -32.40 -9.75
C ALA A 389 -5.41 -31.09 -10.02
N VAL A 390 -4.82 -30.98 -11.20
CA VAL A 390 -4.15 -29.76 -11.64
C VAL A 390 -5.13 -28.95 -12.48
N GLY A 391 -5.29 -27.66 -12.16
CA GLY A 391 -6.06 -26.74 -12.98
C GLY A 391 -5.34 -26.47 -14.31
N SER A 392 -6.08 -26.37 -15.41
CA SER A 392 -5.48 -26.16 -16.74
C SER A 392 -6.40 -25.41 -17.71
N PRO A 393 -5.83 -24.62 -18.63
CA PRO A 393 -6.60 -23.94 -19.67
C PRO A 393 -7.30 -24.91 -20.63
N GLU A 394 -6.68 -26.03 -20.97
CA GLU A 394 -7.25 -27.01 -21.91
C GLU A 394 -8.51 -27.70 -21.37
N ARG A 395 -8.73 -27.61 -20.06
CA ARG A 395 -9.88 -28.19 -19.35
C ARG A 395 -10.74 -27.11 -18.69
N ALA A 396 -10.56 -25.84 -19.06
CA ALA A 396 -11.40 -24.76 -18.60
C ALA A 396 -12.83 -24.92 -19.13
N VAL A 397 -13.81 -24.94 -18.22
CA VAL A 397 -15.25 -25.07 -18.56
C VAL A 397 -16.01 -23.77 -18.35
N ALA A 398 -15.39 -22.81 -17.68
CA ALA A 398 -15.93 -21.48 -17.43
C ALA A 398 -14.79 -20.51 -17.09
N GLN A 399 -15.09 -19.22 -17.22
CA GLN A 399 -14.24 -18.10 -16.85
C GLN A 399 -15.00 -17.15 -15.91
N VAL A 400 -14.28 -16.63 -14.93
CA VAL A 400 -14.74 -15.63 -13.98
C VAL A 400 -13.67 -14.54 -13.92
N ALA A 401 -14.07 -13.29 -14.18
CA ALA A 401 -13.19 -12.13 -14.17
C ALA A 401 -13.67 -11.10 -13.13
N LEU A 402 -12.76 -10.59 -12.28
CA LEU A 402 -13.07 -9.54 -11.29
C LEU A 402 -11.83 -8.76 -10.87
N ASP A 403 -12.00 -7.55 -10.35
CA ASP A 403 -10.91 -6.75 -9.77
C ASP A 403 -10.34 -7.42 -8.51
N GLY A 404 -9.04 -7.24 -8.25
CA GLY A 404 -8.37 -7.84 -7.09
C GLY A 404 -8.96 -7.46 -5.74
N VAL A 405 -9.36 -6.21 -5.55
CA VAL A 405 -10.00 -5.78 -4.29
C VAL A 405 -11.39 -6.39 -4.16
N GLU A 406 -12.13 -6.49 -5.25
CA GLU A 406 -13.45 -7.14 -5.28
C GLU A 406 -13.34 -8.63 -4.90
N PHE A 407 -12.36 -9.36 -5.45
CA PHE A 407 -12.12 -10.76 -5.09
C PHE A 407 -11.76 -10.91 -3.61
N CYS A 408 -10.91 -10.02 -3.08
CA CYS A 408 -10.57 -10.03 -1.67
C CYS A 408 -11.77 -9.73 -0.78
N ARG A 409 -12.65 -8.79 -1.15
CA ARG A 409 -13.91 -8.52 -0.42
C ARG A 409 -14.82 -9.75 -0.41
N LEU A 410 -14.92 -10.45 -1.54
CA LEU A 410 -15.66 -11.70 -1.63
C LEU A 410 -15.04 -12.76 -0.70
N ALA A 411 -13.73 -12.97 -0.79
CA ALA A 411 -13.00 -13.94 0.03
C ALA A 411 -13.07 -13.63 1.53
N ALA A 412 -13.21 -12.35 1.90
CA ALA A 412 -13.43 -11.86 3.25
C ALA A 412 -14.91 -11.87 3.68
N GLY A 413 -15.84 -12.32 2.83
CA GLY A 413 -17.27 -12.36 3.16
C GLY A 413 -17.93 -10.99 3.38
N HIS A 414 -17.33 -9.93 2.82
CA HIS A 414 -17.85 -8.56 2.89
C HIS A 414 -18.86 -8.24 1.78
N ILE A 415 -18.94 -9.10 0.77
CA ILE A 415 -19.93 -9.06 -0.30
C ILE A 415 -20.41 -10.49 -0.56
N SER A 416 -21.70 -10.64 -0.85
CA SER A 416 -22.23 -11.95 -1.20
C SER A 416 -21.70 -12.42 -2.57
N PRO A 417 -21.57 -13.75 -2.78
CA PRO A 417 -21.21 -14.30 -4.09
C PRO A 417 -22.13 -13.87 -5.26
N VAL A 418 -23.36 -13.46 -4.94
CA VAL A 418 -24.37 -13.05 -5.93
C VAL A 418 -24.21 -11.59 -6.31
N GLU A 419 -23.73 -10.75 -5.40
CA GLU A 419 -23.54 -9.31 -5.60
C GLU A 419 -22.16 -8.95 -6.12
N ALA A 420 -21.18 -9.86 -6.02
CA ALA A 420 -19.83 -9.66 -6.52
C ALA A 420 -19.83 -9.23 -7.99
N ALA A 421 -19.15 -8.13 -8.28
CA ALA A 421 -19.01 -7.57 -9.61
C ALA A 421 -18.05 -8.42 -10.47
N ALA A 422 -18.54 -9.57 -10.92
CA ALA A 422 -17.77 -10.53 -11.70
C ALA A 422 -18.32 -10.70 -13.13
N GLY A 423 -17.42 -10.60 -14.12
CA GLY A 423 -17.65 -11.10 -15.48
C GLY A 423 -17.71 -12.63 -15.47
N GLN A 424 -18.68 -13.21 -16.18
CA GLN A 424 -18.99 -14.64 -16.08
C GLN A 424 -19.28 -15.23 -17.46
N GLU A 425 -18.55 -16.28 -17.84
CA GLU A 425 -18.76 -17.01 -19.10
C GLU A 425 -18.62 -18.53 -18.91
N GLY A 426 -19.50 -19.34 -19.52
CA GLY A 426 -19.42 -20.80 -19.50
C GLY A 426 -20.35 -21.49 -18.48
N ASP A 427 -19.88 -22.60 -17.89
CA ASP A 427 -20.65 -23.43 -16.94
C ASP A 427 -21.05 -22.66 -15.67
N ARG A 428 -22.33 -22.26 -15.58
CA ARG A 428 -22.89 -21.49 -14.45
C ARG A 428 -22.79 -22.20 -13.10
N GLU A 429 -22.86 -23.53 -13.08
CA GLU A 429 -22.74 -24.29 -11.83
C GLU A 429 -21.30 -24.23 -11.32
N ALA A 430 -20.32 -24.38 -12.22
CA ALA A 430 -18.90 -24.27 -11.89
C ALA A 430 -18.54 -22.86 -11.38
N ILE A 431 -19.06 -21.82 -12.02
CA ILE A 431 -18.87 -20.42 -11.60
C ILE A 431 -19.44 -20.21 -10.20
N ARG A 432 -20.69 -20.63 -9.97
CA ARG A 432 -21.34 -20.53 -8.66
C ARG A 432 -20.54 -21.26 -7.59
N ASP A 433 -20.10 -22.49 -7.84
CA ASP A 433 -19.34 -23.28 -6.89
C ASP A 433 -18.03 -22.57 -6.48
N VAL A 434 -17.33 -21.94 -7.44
CA VAL A 434 -16.08 -21.21 -7.17
C VAL A 434 -16.33 -19.90 -6.40
N LEU A 435 -17.32 -19.09 -6.77
CA LEU A 435 -17.63 -17.85 -6.06
C LEU A 435 -18.08 -18.11 -4.61
N PHE A 436 -18.92 -19.13 -4.40
CA PHE A 436 -19.33 -19.53 -3.05
C PHE A 436 -18.20 -20.21 -2.26
N ALA A 437 -17.27 -20.89 -2.93
CA ALA A 437 -16.07 -21.42 -2.29
C ALA A 437 -15.13 -20.29 -1.82
N ALA A 438 -14.96 -19.25 -2.64
CA ALA A 438 -14.20 -18.06 -2.28
C ALA A 438 -14.76 -17.38 -1.03
N ALA A 439 -16.08 -17.11 -1.00
CA ALA A 439 -16.72 -16.53 0.18
C ALA A 439 -16.55 -17.37 1.44
N SER A 440 -16.61 -18.71 1.31
CA SER A 440 -16.45 -19.62 2.45
C SER A 440 -15.02 -19.72 3.03
N LEU A 441 -14.05 -18.98 2.48
CA LEU A 441 -12.72 -18.84 3.08
C LEU A 441 -12.74 -17.91 4.30
N SER A 442 -13.69 -16.95 4.32
CA SER A 442 -13.87 -16.02 5.43
C SER A 442 -14.32 -16.73 6.72
N ARG A 443 -13.91 -16.17 7.85
CA ARG A 443 -14.23 -16.66 9.20
C ARG A 443 -14.03 -15.55 10.21
N LEU A 444 -14.64 -15.72 11.38
CA LEU A 444 -14.22 -15.04 12.62
C LEU A 444 -13.08 -15.83 13.26
#